data_AF-A0A644TIC0-F1
#
_entry.id   AF-A0A644TIC0-F1
#
_cell.length_a   1.000
_cell.length_b   1.000
_cell.length_c   1.000
_cell.angle_alpha   90.00
_cell.angle_beta   90.00
_cell.angle_gamma   90.00
#
_symmetry.space_group_name_H-M   'P 1'
#
loop_
_entity.id
_entity.type
_entity.pdbx_description
1 polymer ?
#
loop_
_entity_poly.entity_id
_entity_poly.type
_entity_poly.pdbx_seq_one_letter_code
_entity_poly.pdbx_strand_id
1 'polypeptide(L)'
;MIELIKNILITVIVSLIVIVSYDKYSSKDNKNDEFIVFSGKNIIEYKKLQIKKALLNNEDTQNKEKELEELIKTMDLLLEDISKTYNKPIYQKEMIFKGKVRDITPYIEKALEKKGLL
;
A
#
# COMPACT_ATOMS: atom_id res chain seq x y z
N MET A 1 -16.55 3.51 -33.23
CA MET A 1 -17.57 4.40 -32.65
C MET A 1 -18.24 3.78 -31.42
N ILE A 2 -18.81 2.56 -31.53
CA ILE A 2 -19.44 1.83 -30.40
C ILE A 2 -18.47 1.59 -29.23
N GLU A 3 -17.21 1.28 -29.54
CA GLU A 3 -16.16 1.02 -28.54
C GLU A 3 -15.74 2.27 -27.74
N LEU A 4 -15.71 3.44 -28.41
CA LEU A 4 -15.48 4.73 -27.76
C LEU A 4 -16.60 5.08 -26.78
N ILE A 5 -17.85 4.84 -27.19
CA ILE A 5 -19.05 5.08 -26.36
C ILE A 5 -19.03 4.17 -25.13
N LYS A 6 -18.65 2.89 -25.27
CA LYS A 6 -18.48 1.97 -24.14
C LYS A 6 -17.43 2.47 -23.14
N ASN A 7 -16.28 2.92 -23.63
CA ASN A 7 -15.21 3.42 -22.75
C ASN A 7 -15.65 4.66 -21.96
N ILE A 8 -16.33 5.61 -22.60
CA ILE A 8 -16.87 6.81 -21.93
C ILE A 8 -17.88 6.41 -20.86
N LEU A 9 -18.79 5.47 -21.15
CA LEU A 9 -19.77 4.96 -20.20
C LEU A 9 -19.11 4.31 -18.98
N ILE A 10 -18.07 3.49 -19.19
CA ILE A 10 -17.32 2.87 -18.10
C ILE A 10 -16.66 3.95 -17.22
N THR A 11 -16.04 4.96 -17.81
CA THR A 11 -15.42 6.07 -17.06
C THR A 11 -16.45 6.83 -16.21
N VAL A 12 -17.64 7.10 -16.76
CA VAL A 12 -18.72 7.78 -16.03
C VAL A 12 -19.22 6.92 -14.87
N ILE A 13 -19.43 5.61 -15.08
CA ILE A 13 -19.87 4.68 -14.04
C ILE A 13 -18.84 4.59 -12.90
N VAL A 14 -17.56 4.43 -13.24
CA VAL A 14 -16.48 4.38 -12.23
C VAL A 14 -16.42 5.68 -11.43
N SER A 15 -16.54 6.83 -12.10
CA SER A 15 -16.52 8.15 -11.44
C SER A 15 -17.70 8.33 -10.48
N LEU A 16 -18.91 7.90 -10.88
CA LEU A 16 -20.10 7.92 -10.03
C LEU A 16 -19.97 7.01 -8.81
N ILE A 17 -19.43 5.80 -8.98
CA ILE A 17 -19.18 4.86 -7.87
C ILE A 17 -18.20 5.46 -6.85
N VAL A 18 -17.16 6.16 -7.33
CA VAL A 18 -16.17 6.83 -6.46
C VAL A 18 -16.84 7.95 -5.66
N ILE A 19 -17.67 8.79 -6.28
CA ILE A 19 -18.37 9.89 -5.60
C ILE A 19 -19.37 9.35 -4.55
N VAL A 20 -20.19 8.36 -4.91
CA VAL A 20 -21.17 7.78 -3.98
C VAL A 20 -20.48 7.09 -2.81
N SER A 21 -19.37 6.39 -3.06
CA SER A 21 -18.57 5.80 -1.99
C SER A 21 -17.98 6.89 -1.09
N TYR A 22 -17.43 7.96 -1.67
CA TYR A 22 -16.89 9.08 -0.92
C TYR A 22 -17.94 9.73 0.01
N ASP A 23 -19.13 10.03 -0.48
CA ASP A 23 -20.20 10.64 0.34
C ASP A 23 -20.69 9.71 1.46
N LYS A 24 -20.79 8.41 1.16
CA LYS A 24 -21.21 7.40 2.15
C LYS A 24 -20.17 7.19 3.25
N TYR A 25 -18.88 7.38 2.94
CA TYR A 25 -17.80 7.25 3.94
C TYR A 25 -17.48 8.59 4.63
N SER A 26 -17.65 9.73 3.97
CA SER A 26 -17.44 11.07 4.57
C SER A 26 -18.41 11.39 5.71
N SER A 27 -19.56 10.71 5.77
CA SER A 27 -20.59 10.92 6.81
C SER A 27 -20.42 10.04 8.05
N LYS A 28 -19.41 9.15 8.08
CA LYS A 28 -19.05 8.35 9.27
C LYS A 28 -17.74 8.79 9.93
N ASP A 29 -17.19 9.94 9.53
CA ASP A 29 -16.02 10.53 10.20
C ASP A 29 -16.42 11.06 11.58
N ASN A 30 -16.32 10.18 12.60
CA ASN A 30 -16.10 10.63 13.96
C ASN A 30 -14.83 11.47 13.96
N LYS A 31 -14.95 12.78 14.24
CA LYS A 31 -13.84 13.76 14.25
C LYS A 31 -12.65 13.40 15.17
N ASN A 32 -12.74 12.30 15.92
CA ASN A 32 -11.74 11.80 16.86
C ASN A 32 -11.07 10.48 16.44
N ASP A 33 -11.47 9.84 15.34
CA ASP A 33 -10.85 8.59 14.91
C ASP A 33 -9.53 8.85 14.17
N GLU A 34 -8.42 8.51 14.83
CA GLU A 34 -7.09 8.49 14.21
C GLU A 34 -7.00 7.32 13.22
N PHE A 35 -6.69 7.63 11.96
CA PHE A 35 -6.41 6.67 10.89
C PHE A 35 -4.98 6.15 10.99
N ILE A 36 -4.79 4.84 10.88
CA ILE A 36 -3.46 4.23 10.77
C ILE A 36 -3.15 4.02 9.29
N VAL A 37 -2.02 4.53 8.82
CA VAL A 37 -1.62 4.44 7.41
C VAL A 37 -0.22 3.88 7.22
N PHE A 38 -0.01 3.21 6.09
CA PHE A 38 1.26 2.61 5.70
C PHE A 38 1.54 2.85 4.20
N SER A 39 2.82 3.04 3.84
CA SER A 39 3.29 3.00 2.44
C SER A 39 4.42 1.99 2.28
N GLY A 40 4.15 0.91 1.55
CA GLY A 40 5.18 -0.05 1.12
C GLY A 40 5.86 0.33 -0.20
N LYS A 41 5.46 1.44 -0.83
CA LYS A 41 5.85 1.77 -2.21
C LYS A 41 7.36 1.89 -2.36
N ASN A 42 8.00 2.72 -1.53
CA ASN A 42 9.44 2.96 -1.61
C ASN A 42 10.26 1.70 -1.28
N ILE A 43 9.81 0.92 -0.28
CA ILE A 43 10.46 -0.32 0.14
C ILE A 43 10.46 -1.35 -1.01
N ILE A 44 9.30 -1.55 -1.64
CA ILE A 44 9.14 -2.50 -2.74
C ILE A 44 9.87 -2.00 -4.00
N GLU A 45 9.77 -0.71 -4.33
CA GLU A 45 10.46 -0.13 -5.50
C GLU A 45 11.98 -0.25 -5.38
N TYR A 46 12.52 -0.05 -4.19
CA TYR A 46 13.95 -0.22 -3.92
C TYR A 46 14.43 -1.65 -4.22
N LYS A 47 13.76 -2.68 -3.67
CA LYS A 47 14.10 -4.09 -3.96
C LYS A 47 13.90 -4.45 -5.43
N LYS A 48 12.83 -3.98 -6.07
CA LYS A 48 12.63 -4.16 -7.53
C LYS A 48 13.76 -3.56 -8.35
N LEU A 49 14.30 -2.41 -7.94
CA LEU A 49 15.42 -1.77 -8.62
C LEU A 49 16.72 -2.58 -8.47
N GLN A 50 16.95 -3.21 -7.32
CA GLN A 50 18.08 -4.14 -7.14
C GLN A 50 17.98 -5.37 -8.06
N ILE A 51 16.78 -5.96 -8.18
CA ILE A 51 16.53 -7.08 -9.10
C ILE A 51 16.76 -6.64 -10.55
N LYS A 52 16.25 -5.48 -10.96
CA LYS A 52 16.48 -4.93 -12.30
C LYS A 52 17.96 -4.72 -12.60
N LYS A 53 18.75 -4.21 -11.63
CA LYS A 53 20.21 -4.06 -11.79
C LYS A 53 20.90 -5.41 -11.98
N ALA A 54 20.53 -6.42 -11.20
CA ALA A 54 21.07 -7.78 -11.34
C ALA A 54 20.76 -8.37 -12.72
N LEU A 55 19.53 -8.22 -13.21
CA LEU A 55 19.14 -8.61 -14.57
C LEU A 55 20.00 -7.93 -15.63
N LEU A 56 20.21 -6.62 -15.52
CA LEU A 56 21.03 -5.85 -16.46
C LEU A 56 22.51 -6.26 -16.45
N ASN A 57 23.00 -6.77 -15.32
CA ASN A 57 24.37 -7.23 -15.13
C ASN A 57 24.58 -8.72 -15.47
N ASN A 58 23.53 -9.45 -15.91
CA ASN A 58 23.53 -10.90 -16.06
C ASN A 58 23.90 -11.67 -14.77
N GLU A 59 23.52 -11.11 -13.60
CA GLU A 59 23.64 -11.78 -12.31
C GLU A 59 22.43 -12.71 -12.07
N ASP A 60 22.60 -13.72 -11.22
CA ASP A 60 21.48 -14.51 -10.71
C ASP A 60 20.54 -13.64 -9.85
N THR A 61 19.24 -13.67 -10.19
CA THR A 61 18.19 -12.90 -9.51
C THR A 61 17.39 -13.72 -8.51
N GLN A 62 17.53 -15.06 -8.51
CA GLN A 62 16.67 -15.94 -7.70
C GLN A 62 16.73 -15.60 -6.21
N ASN A 63 17.91 -15.29 -5.68
CA ASN A 63 18.04 -14.91 -4.27
C ASN A 63 17.39 -13.56 -3.98
N LYS A 64 17.53 -12.58 -4.89
CA LYS A 64 16.93 -11.24 -4.73
C LYS A 64 15.40 -11.27 -4.86
N GLU A 65 14.87 -12.18 -5.68
CA GLU A 65 13.43 -12.45 -5.78
C GLU A 65 12.87 -13.11 -4.51
N LYS A 66 13.58 -14.09 -3.95
CA LYS A 66 13.24 -14.69 -2.65
C LYS A 66 13.25 -13.66 -1.51
N GLU A 67 14.26 -12.79 -1.47
CA GLU A 67 14.31 -11.69 -0.50
C GLU A 67 13.11 -10.74 -0.63
N LEU A 68 12.67 -10.44 -1.87
CA LEU A 68 11.48 -9.62 -2.11
C LEU A 68 10.21 -10.31 -1.60
N GLU A 69 10.05 -11.61 -1.83
CA GLU A 69 8.92 -12.38 -1.31
C GLU A 69 8.91 -12.41 0.22
N GLU A 70 10.07 -12.64 0.84
CA GLU A 70 10.22 -12.64 2.30
C GLU A 70 9.93 -11.27 2.91
N LEU A 71 10.36 -10.20 2.25
CA LEU A 71 10.05 -8.83 2.61
C LEU A 71 8.54 -8.56 2.58
N ILE A 72 7.85 -8.97 1.51
CA ILE A 72 6.39 -8.81 1.40
C ILE A 72 5.65 -9.58 2.49
N LYS A 73 5.99 -10.86 2.69
CA LYS A 73 5.40 -11.68 3.75
C LYS A 73 5.62 -11.07 5.14
N THR A 74 6.82 -10.56 5.40
CA THR A 74 7.15 -9.94 6.68
C THR A 74 6.35 -8.66 6.90
N MET A 75 6.19 -7.82 5.87
CA MET A 75 5.34 -6.64 5.95
C MET A 75 3.89 -7.01 6.25
N ASP A 76 3.32 -7.98 5.54
CA ASP A 76 1.93 -8.41 5.74
C ASP A 76 1.69 -8.88 7.18
N LEU A 77 2.59 -9.69 7.73
CA LEU A 77 2.52 -10.15 9.12
C LEU A 77 2.58 -8.98 10.12
N LEU A 78 3.51 -8.04 9.93
CA LEU A 78 3.64 -6.88 10.81
C LEU A 78 2.39 -5.98 10.75
N LEU A 79 1.82 -5.79 9.56
CA LEU A 79 0.60 -5.02 9.37
C LEU A 79 -0.60 -5.71 10.03
N GLU A 80 -0.70 -7.03 9.90
CA GLU A 80 -1.75 -7.82 10.55
C GLU A 80 -1.66 -7.71 12.08
N ASP A 81 -0.46 -7.85 12.65
CA ASP A 81 -0.23 -7.72 14.08
C ASP A 81 -0.58 -6.33 14.60
N ILE A 82 -0.20 -5.27 13.88
CA ILE A 82 -0.56 -3.89 14.23
C ILE A 82 -2.07 -3.69 14.15
N SER A 83 -2.71 -4.16 13.06
CA SER A 83 -4.16 -4.05 12.87
C SER A 83 -4.92 -4.70 14.02
N LYS A 84 -4.50 -5.91 14.45
CA LYS A 84 -5.07 -6.61 15.62
C LYS A 84 -4.81 -5.88 16.93
N THR A 85 -3.58 -5.41 17.14
CA THR A 85 -3.18 -4.72 18.38
C THR A 85 -3.97 -3.44 18.62
N TYR A 86 -4.17 -2.64 17.56
CA TYR A 86 -4.93 -1.40 17.64
C TYR A 86 -6.43 -1.59 17.37
N ASN A 87 -6.85 -2.81 17.00
CA ASN A 87 -8.19 -3.13 16.53
C ASN A 87 -8.70 -2.14 15.46
N LYS A 88 -7.84 -1.82 14.50
CA LYS A 88 -8.07 -0.78 13.48
C LYS A 88 -7.53 -1.22 12.12
N PRO A 89 -8.27 -0.96 11.04
CA PRO A 89 -7.74 -1.16 9.69
C PRO A 89 -6.53 -0.25 9.44
N ILE A 90 -5.60 -0.75 8.63
CA ILE A 90 -4.46 0.03 8.12
C ILE A 90 -4.75 0.39 6.68
N TYR A 91 -4.68 1.68 6.37
CA TYR A 91 -4.94 2.18 5.04
C TYR A 91 -3.65 2.51 4.28
N GLN A 92 -3.75 2.58 2.95
CA GLN A 92 -2.66 3.06 2.12
C GLN A 92 -2.46 4.56 2.34
N LYS A 93 -1.23 4.97 2.66
CA LYS A 93 -0.86 6.36 2.90
C LYS A 93 -1.14 7.28 1.69
N GLU A 94 -1.15 6.72 0.49
CA GLU A 94 -1.42 7.42 -0.76
C GLU A 94 -2.89 7.84 -0.94
N MET A 95 -3.80 7.34 -0.09
CA MET A 95 -5.20 7.78 -0.09
C MET A 95 -5.37 9.14 0.59
N ILE A 96 -6.40 9.89 0.19
CA ILE A 96 -6.73 11.19 0.79
C ILE A 96 -7.61 10.97 2.02
N PHE A 97 -7.10 11.32 3.20
CA PHE A 97 -7.84 11.23 4.47
C PHE A 97 -8.25 12.62 4.97
N LYS A 98 -9.46 12.73 5.53
CA LYS A 98 -9.93 13.90 6.27
C LYS A 98 -9.92 13.58 7.76
N GLY A 99 -8.79 13.76 8.44
CA GLY A 99 -8.69 13.46 9.87
C GLY A 99 -7.26 13.41 10.39
N LYS A 100 -7.09 12.95 11.63
CA LYS A 100 -5.76 12.68 12.19
C LYS A 100 -5.21 11.39 11.59
N VAL A 101 -3.98 11.44 11.10
CA VAL A 101 -3.32 10.31 10.45
C VAL A 101 -2.06 9.95 11.23
N ARG A 102 -1.93 8.67 11.58
CA ARG A 102 -0.73 8.07 12.15
C ARG A 102 -0.06 7.20 11.12
N ASP A 103 1.11 7.65 10.67
CA ASP A 103 1.95 6.90 9.74
C ASP A 103 2.79 5.87 10.50
N ILE A 104 2.59 4.59 10.18
CA ILE A 104 3.34 3.47 10.76
C ILE A 104 4.52 3.01 9.89
N THR A 105 4.71 3.60 8.70
CA THR A 105 5.79 3.23 7.77
C THR A 105 7.17 3.19 8.43
N PRO A 106 7.59 4.18 9.23
CA PRO A 106 8.91 4.16 9.88
C PRO A 106 9.08 3.02 10.90
N TYR A 107 7.99 2.52 11.49
CA TYR A 107 8.04 1.39 12.41
C TYR A 107 8.24 0.07 11.66
N ILE A 108 7.57 -0.08 10.51
CA ILE A 108 7.73 -1.23 9.63
C ILE A 108 9.14 -1.25 9.05
N GLU A 109 9.66 -0.11 8.58
CA GLU A 109 11.04 0.00 8.05
C GLU A 109 12.06 -0.45 9.09
N LYS A 110 12.00 0.07 10.32
CA LYS A 110 12.89 -0.35 11.42
C LYS A 110 12.76 -1.83 11.76
N ALA A 111 11.58 -2.42 11.64
CA ALA A 111 11.38 -3.84 11.89
C ALA A 111 12.00 -4.71 10.79
N LEU A 112 11.94 -4.26 9.53
CA LEU A 112 12.56 -4.91 8.39
C LEU A 112 14.09 -4.78 8.41
N GLU A 113 14.64 -3.61 8.76
CA GLU A 113 16.08 -3.39 8.96
C GLU A 113 16.64 -4.34 10.02
N LYS A 114 15.94 -4.50 11.16
CA LYS A 114 16.34 -5.45 12.22
C LYS A 114 16.34 -6.91 11.77
N LYS A 115 15.55 -7.24 10.74
CA LYS A 115 15.50 -8.57 10.12
C LYS A 115 16.50 -8.71 8.95
N GLY A 116 17.26 -7.67 8.62
CA GLY A 116 18.21 -7.67 7.51
C GLY A 116 17.55 -7.65 6.12
N LEU A 117 16.29 -7.23 6.03
CA LEU A 117 15.52 -7.21 4.78
C LEU A 117 15.57 -5.85 4.05
N LEU A 118 16.03 -4.82 4.75
CA LEU A 118 16.23 -3.43 4.30
C LEU A 118 17.65 -3.00 4.66
#